data_AF-A0AA44A5A2-F1
#
_entry.id   AF-A0AA44A5A2-F1
#
_cell.length_a   1.000
_cell.length_b   1.000
_cell.length_c   1.000
_cell.angle_alpha   90.00
_cell.angle_beta   90.00
_cell.angle_gamma   90.00
#
_symmetry.space_group_name_H-M   'P 1'
#
loop_
_entity.id
_entity.type
_entity.pdbx_description
1 polymer ?
#
loop_
_entity_poly.entity_id
_entity_poly.type
_entity_poly.pdbx_seq_one_letter_code
_entity_poly.pdbx_strand_id
1 'polypeptide(L)'
;TFPREDIIEIICHGGILTINRVLELTMTYGARMAEPGEFTKRAFLNGRIDLSQAEAVMDFIRSKTDRASKVAMNQIEGRLSDLIKKQRQSILEILAQVEVNIDYPEYDDVEDATTEFLLEQSKEIKQEINHLLDTGAQGKIMREGLSTVIVGKPNVGKSSMLNNLIQDNKAIVT
;
A
#
# COMPACT_ATOMS: atom_id res chain seq x y z
N THR A 1 -0.12 19.61 -8.91
CA THR A 1 -0.54 19.54 -7.50
C THR A 1 -0.77 18.09 -7.08
N PHE A 2 -0.72 17.78 -5.78
CA PHE A 2 -0.85 16.39 -5.28
C PHE A 2 -2.16 15.68 -5.67
N PRO A 3 -3.36 16.26 -5.54
CA PRO A 3 -4.61 15.63 -5.98
C PRO A 3 -4.94 15.88 -7.46
N ARG A 4 -4.09 16.57 -8.25
CA ARG A 4 -4.42 17.09 -9.60
C ARG A 4 -5.58 18.09 -9.66
N GLU A 5 -5.92 18.68 -8.52
CA GLU A 5 -6.84 19.82 -8.42
C GLU A 5 -6.04 21.09 -8.06
N ASP A 6 -6.65 22.26 -8.21
CA ASP A 6 -6.02 23.51 -7.76
C ASP A 6 -5.79 23.45 -6.25
N ILE A 7 -4.56 23.78 -5.84
CA ILE A 7 -4.14 23.77 -4.44
C ILE A 7 -3.43 25.07 -4.13
N ILE A 8 -3.69 25.56 -2.92
CA ILE A 8 -2.85 26.54 -2.23
C ILE A 8 -2.32 25.92 -0.93
N GLU A 9 -1.07 26.22 -0.58
CA GLU A 9 -0.47 25.83 0.69
C GLU A 9 -0.14 27.11 1.48
N ILE A 10 -0.73 27.26 2.67
CA ILE A 10 -0.55 28.44 3.52
C ILE A 10 0.47 28.08 4.61
N ILE A 11 1.69 28.59 4.48
CA ILE A 11 2.76 28.41 5.46
C ILE A 11 2.73 29.57 6.46
N CYS A 12 2.53 29.28 7.74
CA CYS A 12 2.44 30.29 8.79
C CYS A 12 3.19 29.87 10.07
N HIS A 13 3.25 30.75 11.07
CA HIS A 13 3.87 30.47 12.36
C HIS A 13 3.16 29.29 13.06
N GLY A 14 3.91 28.29 13.52
CA GLY A 14 3.40 27.02 14.05
C GLY A 14 2.69 27.07 15.41
N GLY A 15 2.29 28.25 15.89
CA GLY A 15 1.51 28.37 17.13
C GLY A 15 0.09 27.85 16.93
N ILE A 16 -0.41 27.07 17.88
CA ILE A 16 -1.77 26.46 17.81
C ILE A 16 -2.86 27.50 17.54
N LEU A 17 -2.76 28.69 18.15
CA LEU A 17 -3.70 29.79 17.93
C LEU A 17 -3.66 30.31 16.48
N THR A 18 -2.46 30.45 15.90
CA THR A 18 -2.28 30.92 14.53
C THR A 18 -2.83 29.90 13.54
N ILE A 19 -2.51 28.62 13.71
CA ILE A 19 -2.99 27.53 12.85
C ILE A 19 -4.52 27.46 12.87
N ASN A 20 -5.13 27.49 14.06
CA ASN A 20 -6.59 27.42 14.19
C ASN A 20 -7.28 28.63 13.54
N ARG A 21 -6.73 29.84 13.69
CA ARG A 21 -7.26 31.05 13.04
C ARG A 21 -7.18 30.98 11.52
N VAL A 22 -6.07 30.50 10.97
CA VAL A 22 -5.92 30.32 9.53
C VAL A 22 -6.94 29.30 9.01
N LEU A 23 -7.11 28.17 9.71
CA LEU A 23 -8.07 27.14 9.34
C LEU A 23 -9.52 27.64 9.40
N GLU A 24 -9.89 28.36 10.45
CA GLU A 24 -11.23 28.96 10.58
C GLU A 24 -11.51 29.98 9.46
N LEU A 25 -10.48 30.75 9.09
CA LEU A 25 -10.59 31.72 8.00
C LEU A 25 -10.86 31.04 6.67
N THR A 26 -10.15 29.95 6.33
CA THR A 26 -10.41 29.22 5.07
C THR A 26 -11.83 28.67 5.02
N MET A 27 -12.34 28.16 6.15
CA MET A 27 -13.72 27.68 6.24
C MET A 27 -14.75 28.81 6.10
N THR A 28 -14.48 29.98 6.68
CA THR A 28 -15.32 31.18 6.55
C THR A 28 -15.45 31.63 5.08
N TYR A 29 -14.40 31.45 4.29
CA TYR A 29 -14.39 31.75 2.85
C TYR A 29 -14.81 30.56 1.96
N GLY A 30 -15.48 29.55 2.52
CA GLY A 30 -16.16 28.49 1.77
C GLY A 30 -15.41 27.17 1.65
N ALA A 31 -14.24 27.02 2.29
CA ALA A 31 -13.61 25.72 2.39
C ALA A 31 -14.39 24.78 3.33
N ARG A 32 -14.37 23.47 3.04
CA ARG A 32 -14.84 22.43 3.95
C ARG A 32 -13.65 21.75 4.63
N MET A 33 -13.81 21.35 5.90
CA MET A 33 -12.85 20.46 6.56
C MET A 33 -12.68 19.15 5.79
N ALA A 34 -11.43 18.80 5.49
CA ALA A 34 -11.12 17.54 4.84
C ALA A 34 -11.40 16.34 5.74
N GLU A 35 -11.90 15.26 5.16
CA GLU A 35 -12.04 13.95 5.81
C GLU A 35 -10.68 13.26 5.96
N PRO A 36 -10.55 12.26 6.86
CA PRO A 36 -9.34 11.48 6.99
C PRO A 36 -8.89 10.87 5.65
N GLY A 37 -7.67 11.20 5.22
CA GLY A 37 -7.09 10.70 3.97
C GLY A 37 -7.66 11.32 2.69
N GLU A 38 -8.51 12.34 2.78
CA GLU A 38 -9.25 12.87 1.62
C GLU A 38 -8.32 13.38 0.49
N PHE A 39 -7.20 14.03 0.82
CA PHE A 39 -6.23 14.49 -0.18
C PHE A 39 -5.62 13.33 -0.98
N THR A 40 -5.23 12.25 -0.31
CA THR A 40 -4.66 11.05 -0.95
C THR A 40 -5.74 10.32 -1.75
N LYS A 41 -6.97 10.25 -1.23
CA LYS A 41 -8.14 9.71 -1.96
C LYS A 41 -8.39 10.47 -3.25
N ARG A 42 -8.36 11.81 -3.23
CA ARG A 42 -8.52 12.63 -4.44
C ARG A 42 -7.38 12.40 -5.44
N ALA A 43 -6.15 12.28 -4.98
CA ALA A 43 -5.02 11.91 -5.84
C ALA A 43 -5.22 10.56 -6.54
N PHE A 44 -5.78 9.57 -5.82
CA PHE A 44 -6.16 8.28 -6.40
C PHE A 44 -7.31 8.40 -7.41
N LEU A 45 -8.41 9.06 -7.04
CA LEU A 45 -9.59 9.23 -7.90
C LEU A 45 -9.29 10.00 -9.19
N ASN A 46 -8.37 10.98 -9.13
CA ASN A 46 -7.93 11.74 -10.28
C ASN A 46 -6.81 11.03 -11.08
N GLY A 47 -6.56 9.75 -10.78
CA GLY A 47 -5.64 8.88 -11.51
C GLY A 47 -4.18 9.32 -11.43
N ARG A 48 -3.78 10.07 -10.39
CA ARG A 48 -2.38 10.45 -10.18
C ARG A 48 -1.55 9.32 -9.59
N ILE A 49 -2.15 8.57 -8.70
CA ILE A 49 -1.58 7.41 -8.02
C ILE A 49 -2.61 6.28 -8.07
N ASP A 50 -2.17 5.03 -7.96
CA ASP A 50 -3.09 3.91 -7.72
C ASP A 50 -3.29 3.62 -6.22
N LEU A 51 -4.11 2.61 -5.92
CA LEU A 51 -4.47 2.26 -4.56
C LEU A 51 -3.25 1.82 -3.74
N SER A 52 -2.33 1.07 -4.34
CA SER A 52 -1.14 0.57 -3.64
C SER A 52 -0.19 1.70 -3.26
N GLN A 53 -0.07 2.71 -4.12
CA GLN A 53 0.69 3.94 -3.84
C GLN A 53 -0.01 4.78 -2.76
N ALA A 54 -1.35 4.87 -2.79
CA ALA A 54 -2.14 5.59 -1.79
C ALA A 54 -1.99 4.98 -0.38
N GLU A 55 -2.03 3.66 -0.27
CA GLU A 55 -1.77 2.94 0.99
C GLU A 55 -0.34 3.19 1.48
N ALA A 56 0.63 3.15 0.57
CA ALA A 56 2.03 3.35 0.90
C ALA A 56 2.34 4.75 1.48
N VAL A 57 1.57 5.78 1.12
CA VAL A 57 1.67 7.11 1.76
C VAL A 57 1.40 7.02 3.26
N MET A 58 0.36 6.28 3.68
CA MET A 58 0.06 6.09 5.10
C MET A 58 1.10 5.23 5.80
N ASP A 59 1.59 4.17 5.13
CA ASP A 59 2.63 3.30 5.67
C ASP A 59 3.94 4.07 5.90
N PHE A 60 4.30 4.99 5.00
CA PHE A 60 5.45 5.86 5.16
C PHE A 60 5.31 6.79 6.37
N ILE A 61 4.18 7.48 6.50
CA ILE A 61 3.91 8.40 7.62
C ILE A 61 3.95 7.67 8.97
N ARG A 62 3.45 6.42 9.03
CA ARG A 62 3.39 5.62 10.26
C ARG A 62 4.64 4.81 10.54
N SER A 63 5.58 4.74 9.60
CA SER A 63 6.76 3.91 9.71
C SER A 63 7.58 4.25 10.96
N LYS A 64 7.95 3.23 11.73
CA LYS A 64 8.74 3.36 12.97
C LYS A 64 10.22 2.96 12.79
N THR A 65 10.58 2.47 11.62
CA THR A 65 11.93 1.99 11.30
C THR A 65 12.31 2.42 9.89
N ASP A 66 13.60 2.74 9.68
CA ASP A 66 14.11 3.13 8.36
C ASP A 66 13.82 2.10 7.27
N ARG A 67 13.84 0.81 7.65
CA ARG A 67 13.52 -0.29 6.74
C ARG A 67 12.06 -0.24 6.30
N ALA A 68 11.12 -0.01 7.21
CA ALA A 68 9.71 0.14 6.89
C ALA A 68 9.46 1.38 6.01
N SER A 69 10.10 2.51 6.36
CA SER A 69 10.03 3.74 5.55
C SER A 69 10.52 3.51 4.13
N LYS A 70 11.65 2.79 3.96
CA LYS A 70 12.21 2.49 2.64
C LYS A 70 11.29 1.59 1.80
N VAL A 71 10.66 0.60 2.41
CA VAL A 71 9.67 -0.25 1.71
C VAL A 71 8.46 0.56 1.27
N ALA A 72 7.91 1.38 2.16
CA ALA A 72 6.80 2.28 1.81
C ALA A 72 7.18 3.25 0.69
N MET A 73 8.38 3.82 0.72
CA MET A 73 8.87 4.70 -0.34
C MET A 73 8.95 4.01 -1.70
N ASN A 74 9.50 2.79 -1.76
CA ASN A 74 9.52 2.00 -3.00
C ASN A 74 8.11 1.75 -3.56
N GLN A 75 7.12 1.59 -2.68
CA GLN A 75 5.73 1.37 -3.09
C GLN A 75 5.05 2.69 -3.52
N ILE A 76 5.36 3.83 -2.90
CA ILE A 76 4.97 5.17 -3.37
C ILE A 76 5.52 5.42 -4.78
N GLU A 77 6.77 5.02 -5.05
CA GLU A 77 7.39 5.11 -6.39
C GLU A 77 6.70 4.24 -7.45
N GLY A 78 5.79 3.34 -7.06
CA GLY A 78 4.99 2.53 -7.99
C GLY A 78 5.58 1.15 -8.30
N ARG A 79 6.59 0.68 -7.56
CA ARG A 79 7.21 -0.63 -7.87
C ARG A 79 6.22 -1.80 -7.84
N LEU A 80 5.31 -1.83 -6.86
CA LEU A 80 4.28 -2.87 -6.80
C LEU A 80 3.26 -2.71 -7.94
N SER A 81 2.88 -1.46 -8.22
CA SER A 81 1.99 -1.12 -9.33
C SER A 81 2.50 -1.64 -10.66
N ASP A 82 3.79 -1.48 -10.94
CA ASP A 82 4.41 -1.89 -12.20
C ASP A 82 4.43 -3.42 -12.33
N LEU A 83 4.72 -4.13 -11.24
CA LEU A 83 4.66 -5.59 -11.20
C LEU A 83 3.24 -6.10 -11.46
N ILE A 84 2.23 -5.50 -10.83
CA ILE A 84 0.82 -5.86 -11.04
C ILE A 84 0.38 -5.54 -12.48
N LYS A 85 0.74 -4.37 -13.00
CA LYS A 85 0.41 -3.97 -14.38
C LYS A 85 1.04 -4.90 -15.41
N LYS A 86 2.28 -5.33 -15.19
CA LYS A 86 2.96 -6.32 -16.03
C LYS A 86 2.17 -7.63 -16.07
N GLN A 87 1.80 -8.16 -14.90
CA GLN A 87 1.03 -9.42 -14.87
C GLN A 87 -0.36 -9.27 -15.47
N ARG A 88 -1.05 -8.15 -15.22
CA ARG A 88 -2.33 -7.85 -15.85
C ARG A 88 -2.21 -7.82 -17.38
N GLN A 89 -1.14 -7.24 -17.91
CA GLN A 89 -0.90 -7.16 -19.35
C GLN A 89 -0.72 -8.56 -19.96
N SER A 90 0.10 -9.42 -19.34
CA SER A 90 0.28 -10.81 -19.79
C SER A 90 -1.02 -11.63 -19.75
N ILE A 91 -1.86 -11.41 -18.73
CA ILE A 91 -3.19 -12.05 -18.65
C ILE A 91 -4.12 -11.56 -19.78
N LEU A 92 -4.10 -10.27 -20.09
CA LEU A 92 -4.90 -9.71 -21.18
C LEU A 92 -4.48 -10.25 -22.55
N GLU A 93 -3.18 -10.48 -22.76
CA GLU A 93 -2.65 -11.09 -23.99
C GLU A 93 -3.11 -12.54 -24.16
N ILE A 94 -3.08 -13.34 -23.09
CA ILE A 94 -3.64 -14.69 -23.10
C ILE A 94 -5.14 -14.66 -23.38
N LEU A 95 -5.88 -13.76 -22.72
CA LEU A 95 -7.32 -13.63 -22.91
C LEU A 95 -7.67 -13.27 -24.35
N ALA A 96 -6.94 -12.34 -24.96
CA ALA A 96 -7.13 -11.96 -26.35
C ALA A 96 -6.92 -13.14 -27.31
N GLN A 97 -5.89 -13.97 -27.07
CA GLN A 97 -5.66 -15.17 -27.89
C GLN A 97 -6.78 -16.19 -27.75
N VAL A 98 -7.27 -16.42 -26.53
CA VAL A 98 -8.41 -17.31 -26.28
C VAL A 98 -9.67 -16.79 -26.96
N GLU A 99 -9.93 -15.49 -26.91
CA GLU A 99 -11.11 -14.86 -27.52
C GLU A 99 -11.09 -14.99 -29.05
N VAL A 100 -9.93 -14.77 -29.68
CA VAL A 100 -9.75 -14.99 -31.13
C VAL A 100 -10.04 -16.45 -31.52
N ASN A 101 -9.52 -17.41 -30.76
CA ASN A 101 -9.72 -18.83 -31.04
C ASN A 101 -11.18 -19.27 -30.88
N ILE A 102 -11.93 -18.64 -29.96
CA ILE A 102 -13.37 -18.90 -29.80
C ILE A 102 -14.18 -18.29 -30.95
N ASP A 103 -13.85 -17.06 -31.36
CA ASP A 103 -14.61 -16.33 -32.37
C ASP A 103 -14.34 -16.83 -33.81
N TYR A 104 -13.16 -17.41 -34.07
CA TYR A 104 -12.69 -17.78 -35.41
C TYR A 104 -12.03 -19.18 -35.47
N PRO A 105 -12.78 -20.25 -35.15
CA PRO A 105 -12.22 -21.62 -35.07
C PRO A 105 -11.73 -22.18 -36.41
N GLU A 106 -12.13 -21.58 -37.53
CA GLU A 106 -11.80 -21.98 -38.90
C GLU A 106 -10.42 -21.52 -39.40
N TYR A 107 -9.71 -20.70 -38.63
CA TYR A 107 -8.41 -20.11 -39.02
C TYR A 107 -7.19 -20.73 -38.33
N ASP A 108 -7.38 -21.71 -37.43
CA ASP A 108 -6.31 -22.23 -36.56
C ASP A 108 -6.05 -23.73 -36.80
N ASP A 109 -5.30 -24.06 -37.86
CA ASP A 109 -4.88 -25.45 -38.21
C ASP A 109 -3.90 -26.09 -37.17
N VAL A 110 -3.72 -25.49 -35.99
CA VAL A 110 -2.76 -25.92 -34.94
C VAL A 110 -3.28 -25.70 -33.50
N GLU A 111 -4.53 -26.09 -33.22
CA GLU A 111 -5.18 -25.94 -31.89
C GLU A 111 -4.34 -26.46 -30.69
N ASP A 112 -3.63 -27.58 -30.86
CA ASP A 112 -2.85 -28.20 -29.79
C ASP A 112 -1.60 -27.38 -29.40
N ALA A 113 -0.89 -26.80 -30.38
CA ALA A 113 0.31 -26.00 -30.10
C ALA A 113 -0.05 -24.66 -29.45
N THR A 114 -1.19 -24.07 -29.84
CA THR A 114 -1.70 -22.83 -29.22
C THR A 114 -2.11 -23.08 -27.77
N THR A 115 -2.76 -24.20 -27.48
CA THR A 115 -3.17 -24.57 -26.12
C THR A 115 -1.99 -24.81 -25.19
N GLU A 116 -0.97 -25.54 -25.66
CA GLU A 116 0.24 -25.82 -24.87
C GLU A 116 1.02 -24.52 -24.56
N PHE A 117 1.14 -23.62 -25.54
CA PHE A 117 1.76 -22.31 -25.36
C PHE A 117 1.02 -21.43 -24.33
N LEU A 118 -0.31 -21.35 -24.40
CA LEU A 118 -1.11 -20.60 -23.43
C LEU A 118 -1.01 -21.19 -22.03
N LEU A 119 -0.92 -22.51 -21.90
CA LEU A 119 -0.71 -23.19 -20.63
C LEU A 119 0.68 -22.87 -20.04
N GLU A 120 1.72 -22.81 -20.86
CA GLU A 120 3.06 -22.43 -20.43
C GLU A 120 3.10 -20.99 -19.92
N GLN A 121 2.60 -20.02 -20.69
CA GLN A 121 2.51 -18.63 -20.24
C GLN A 121 1.69 -18.46 -18.95
N SER A 122 0.58 -19.21 -18.83
CA SER A 122 -0.23 -19.20 -17.60
C SER A 122 0.54 -19.71 -16.38
N LYS A 123 1.41 -20.72 -16.56
CA LYS A 123 2.27 -21.23 -15.49
C LYS A 123 3.32 -20.19 -15.08
N GLU A 124 3.90 -19.47 -16.04
CA GLU A 124 4.87 -18.39 -15.75
C GLU A 124 4.23 -17.26 -14.94
N ILE A 125 3.06 -16.78 -15.36
CA ILE A 125 2.30 -15.74 -14.62
C ILE A 125 2.02 -16.21 -13.19
N LYS A 126 1.59 -17.47 -13.03
CA LYS A 126 1.33 -18.05 -11.71
C LYS A 126 2.59 -18.10 -10.85
N GLN A 127 3.74 -18.45 -11.41
CA GLN A 127 5.01 -18.48 -10.68
C GLN A 127 5.42 -17.09 -10.21
N GLU A 128 5.29 -16.08 -11.06
CA GLU A 128 5.59 -14.69 -10.71
C GLU A 128 4.64 -14.16 -9.61
N ILE A 129 3.34 -14.46 -9.70
CA ILE A 129 2.38 -14.09 -8.65
C ILE A 129 2.74 -14.78 -7.32
N ASN A 130 3.12 -16.05 -7.34
CA ASN A 130 3.56 -16.76 -6.13
C ASN A 130 4.81 -16.11 -5.54
N HIS A 131 5.77 -15.70 -6.38
CA HIS A 131 6.95 -14.99 -5.90
C HIS A 131 6.58 -13.68 -5.19
N LEU A 132 5.62 -12.91 -5.73
CA LEU A 132 5.10 -11.71 -5.06
C LEU A 132 4.45 -12.05 -3.71
N LEU A 133 3.65 -13.11 -3.64
CA LEU A 133 2.99 -13.55 -2.41
C LEU A 133 3.98 -13.97 -1.33
N ASP A 134 5.06 -14.67 -1.71
CA ASP A 134 6.11 -15.10 -0.78
C ASP A 134 6.81 -13.90 -0.12
N THR A 135 7.03 -12.81 -0.86
CA THR A 135 7.58 -11.57 -0.29
C THR A 135 6.60 -10.82 0.61
N GLY A 136 5.29 -11.06 0.45
CA GLY A 136 4.22 -10.39 1.19
C GLY A 136 4.28 -10.65 2.70
N ALA A 137 4.65 -11.87 3.11
CA ALA A 137 4.76 -12.23 4.52
C ALA A 137 5.85 -11.42 5.24
N GLN A 138 7.02 -11.26 4.61
CA GLN A 138 8.09 -10.39 5.13
C GLN A 138 7.66 -8.93 5.13
N GLY A 139 6.98 -8.47 4.07
CA GLY A 139 6.44 -7.11 3.98
C GLY A 139 5.49 -6.78 5.13
N LYS A 140 4.63 -7.72 5.53
CA LYS A 140 3.71 -7.55 6.67
C LYS A 140 4.46 -7.36 7.99
N ILE A 141 5.48 -8.17 8.26
CA ILE A 141 6.31 -8.05 9.47
C ILE A 141 7.03 -6.70 9.49
N MET A 142 7.52 -6.22 8.34
CA MET A 142 8.18 -4.92 8.26
C MET A 142 7.21 -3.75 8.53
N ARG A 143 5.94 -3.88 8.12
CA ARG A 143 4.91 -2.85 8.27
C ARG A 143 4.31 -2.82 9.68
N GLU A 144 3.95 -3.97 10.22
CA GLU A 144 3.23 -4.10 11.50
C GLU A 144 4.16 -4.35 12.69
N GLY A 145 5.40 -4.77 12.45
CA GLY A 145 6.31 -5.27 13.47
C GLY A 145 6.00 -6.70 13.89
N LEU A 146 6.72 -7.20 14.90
CA LEU A 146 6.51 -8.53 15.47
C LEU A 146 5.57 -8.46 16.67
N SER A 147 4.41 -9.09 16.55
CA SER A 147 3.52 -9.31 17.70
C SER A 147 4.18 -10.31 18.66
N THR A 148 4.66 -9.80 19.79
CA THR A 148 5.39 -10.60 20.78
C THR A 148 4.60 -10.67 22.09
N VAL A 149 4.48 -11.86 22.68
CA VAL A 149 3.86 -12.07 23.99
C VAL A 149 4.91 -12.40 25.04
N ILE A 150 4.81 -11.78 26.22
CA ILE A 150 5.65 -12.10 27.38
C ILE A 150 4.85 -13.03 28.32
N VAL A 151 5.26 -14.29 28.40
CA VAL A 151 4.57 -15.32 29.21
C VAL A 151 5.44 -15.73 30.40
N GLY A 152 4.81 -15.94 31.56
CA GLY A 152 5.49 -16.39 32.76
C GLY A 152 4.55 -16.50 33.96
N LYS A 153 4.95 -17.26 34.99
CA LYS A 153 4.20 -17.46 36.23
C LYS A 153 3.86 -16.11 36.93
N PRO A 154 2.88 -16.07 37.85
CA PRO A 154 2.66 -14.87 38.66
C PRO A 154 3.95 -14.38 39.34
N ASN A 155 4.14 -13.05 39.43
CA ASN A 155 5.27 -12.40 40.10
C ASN A 155 6.69 -12.68 39.57
N VAL A 156 6.85 -13.27 38.38
CA VAL A 156 8.20 -13.51 37.77
C VAL A 156 8.84 -12.27 37.12
N GLY A 157 8.32 -11.07 37.38
CA GLY A 157 8.89 -9.83 36.85
C GLY A 157 8.52 -9.47 35.41
N LYS A 158 7.43 -10.00 34.85
CA LYS A 158 6.95 -9.67 33.49
C LYS A 158 6.80 -8.15 33.26
N SER A 159 6.15 -7.46 34.19
CA SER A 159 5.91 -6.01 34.10
C SER A 159 7.21 -5.21 34.26
N SER A 160 8.12 -5.66 35.14
CA SER A 160 9.45 -5.04 35.29
C SER A 160 10.28 -5.18 34.01
N MET A 161 10.25 -6.35 33.36
CA MET A 161 10.92 -6.56 32.08
C MET A 161 10.35 -5.66 30.98
N LEU A 162 9.02 -5.55 30.89
CA LEU A 162 8.37 -4.68 29.91
C LEU A 162 8.73 -3.20 30.12
N ASN A 163 8.69 -2.71 31.36
CA ASN A 163 9.05 -1.32 31.68
C ASN A 163 10.54 -1.04 31.38
N ASN A 164 11.44 -2.01 31.65
CA ASN A 164 12.85 -1.89 31.29
C ASN A 164 13.07 -1.86 29.77
N LEU A 165 12.32 -2.64 29.00
CA LEU A 165 12.38 -2.66 27.54
C LEU A 165 11.86 -1.35 26.91
N ILE A 166 10.81 -0.77 27.49
CA ILE A 166 10.21 0.48 26.98
C ILE A 166 10.97 1.71 27.53
N GLN A 167 11.82 1.54 28.55
CA GLN A 167 12.44 2.63 29.31
C GLN A 167 11.40 3.65 29.84
N ASP A 168 10.18 3.17 30.10
CA ASP A 168 9.02 3.97 30.48
C ASP A 168 8.08 3.12 31.34
N ASN A 169 7.42 3.72 32.34
CA ASN A 169 6.50 3.03 33.26
C ASN A 169 5.09 2.94 32.65
N LYS A 170 4.98 2.29 31.48
CA LYS A 170 3.71 2.18 30.73
C LYS A 170 2.92 0.90 31.01
N ALA A 171 3.54 -0.12 31.59
CA ALA A 171 2.80 -1.31 31.98
C ALA A 171 1.91 -0.98 33.19
N ILE A 172 0.58 -1.04 33.01
CA ILE A 172 -0.36 -0.92 34.12
C ILE A 172 -0.08 -2.08 35.09
N VAL A 173 0.31 -1.73 36.31
CA VAL A 173 0.44 -2.66 37.43
C VAL A 173 -0.92 -2.67 38.14
N THR A 174 -1.66 -3.76 37.99
CA THR A 174 -2.76 -4.14 38.89
C THR A 174 -2.44 -5.46 39.53
#